data_AF-A0A1S6YAD6-F1
#
_entry.id   AF-A0A1S6YAD6-F1
#
_cell.length_a   1.000
_cell.length_b   1.000
_cell.length_c   1.000
_cell.angle_alpha   90.00
_cell.angle_beta   90.00
_cell.angle_gamma   90.00
#
_symmetry.space_group_name_H-M   'P 1'
#
loop_
_entity.id
_entity.type
_entity.pdbx_description
1 polymer ?
#
loop_
_entity_poly.entity_id
_entity_poly.type
_entity_poly.pdbx_seq_one_letter_code
_entity_poly.pdbx_strand_id
1 'polypeptide(L)'
;MPPRLYHFPRFPISPPGLARRCFFAFSQPLGVPMASSEDEATTKTSSVYIRPIRVEALNKAAIRVSYETNSSRQISPSELARYLIDNFLEAAIQKMVDDSKR
;
A
#
# COMPACT_ATOMS: atom_id res chain seq x y z
N MET A 1 -41.12 10.86 49.39
CA MET A 1 -40.12 11.03 48.32
C MET A 1 -40.74 10.49 47.03
N PRO A 2 -41.08 11.31 46.02
CA PRO A 2 -41.67 10.80 44.78
C PRO A 2 -40.57 10.30 43.82
N PRO A 3 -40.87 9.38 42.89
CA PRO A 3 -39.89 8.88 41.93
C PRO A 3 -39.67 9.89 40.79
N ARG A 4 -38.40 10.16 40.45
CA ARG A 4 -38.03 11.02 39.32
C ARG A 4 -38.25 10.27 38.00
N LEU A 5 -39.24 10.70 37.23
CA LEU A 5 -39.45 10.30 35.84
C LEU A 5 -38.35 10.92 34.97
N TYR A 6 -37.49 10.08 34.38
CA TYR A 6 -36.53 10.53 33.36
C TYR A 6 -37.22 10.56 31.98
N HIS A 7 -37.19 11.72 31.34
CA HIS A 7 -37.67 11.91 29.98
C HIS A 7 -36.48 11.82 29.02
N PHE A 8 -36.39 10.72 28.26
CA PHE A 8 -35.44 10.59 27.16
C PHE A 8 -35.92 11.38 25.94
N PRO A 9 -35.06 12.18 25.27
CA PRO A 9 -35.42 12.74 23.97
C PRO A 9 -35.44 11.61 22.92
N ARG A 10 -36.58 11.49 22.25
CA ARG A 10 -36.75 10.62 21.09
C ARG A 10 -36.01 11.24 19.90
N PHE A 11 -34.91 10.62 19.46
CA PHE A 11 -34.33 10.92 18.16
C PHE A 11 -35.36 10.56 17.07
N PRO A 12 -35.66 11.45 16.11
CA PRO A 12 -36.52 11.08 15.00
C PRO A 12 -35.77 10.10 14.09
N ILE A 13 -36.31 8.89 14.00
CA ILE A 13 -35.99 7.88 13.01
C ILE A 13 -36.53 8.39 11.66
N SER A 14 -35.65 8.61 10.70
CA SER A 14 -36.00 8.78 9.29
C SER A 14 -35.03 7.99 8.41
N PRO A 15 -35.50 6.97 7.68
CA PRO A 15 -34.86 6.44 6.46
C PRO A 15 -35.68 6.84 5.22
N PRO A 16 -35.25 6.59 3.96
CA PRO A 16 -33.92 6.27 3.42
C PRO A 16 -33.49 7.27 2.31
N GLY A 17 -32.18 7.48 2.12
CA GLY A 17 -31.67 8.37 1.05
C GLY A 17 -30.34 7.87 0.48
N LEU A 18 -30.42 7.15 -0.63
CA LEU A 18 -29.28 6.62 -1.39
C LEU A 18 -28.56 7.79 -2.10
N ALA A 19 -27.46 8.28 -1.53
CA ALA A 19 -26.59 9.28 -2.16
C ALA A 19 -25.15 8.79 -2.20
N ARG A 20 -24.93 7.82 -3.10
CA ARG A 20 -23.62 7.44 -3.62
C ARG A 20 -23.08 8.61 -4.44
N ARG A 21 -22.20 9.44 -3.90
CA ARG A 21 -21.33 10.32 -4.70
C ARG A 21 -19.93 10.39 -4.10
N CYS A 22 -19.05 9.61 -4.73
CA CYS A 22 -17.62 9.84 -4.73
C CYS A 22 -17.34 11.27 -5.22
N PHE A 23 -16.63 12.06 -4.42
CA PHE A 23 -15.97 13.27 -4.91
C PHE A 23 -14.53 13.26 -4.39
N PHE A 24 -13.66 12.57 -5.12
CA PHE A 24 -12.25 12.95 -5.16
C PHE A 24 -12.20 14.28 -5.94
N ALA A 25 -12.11 15.39 -5.22
CA ALA A 25 -11.88 16.70 -5.82
C ALA A 25 -10.42 16.73 -6.32
N PHE A 26 -10.25 16.46 -7.62
CA PHE A 26 -9.01 16.69 -8.34
C PHE A 26 -8.85 18.20 -8.56
N SER A 27 -8.27 18.89 -7.58
CA SER A 27 -7.90 20.30 -7.70
C SER A 27 -6.77 20.41 -8.75
N GLN A 28 -7.07 20.99 -9.92
CA GLN A 28 -6.08 21.30 -10.94
C GLN A 28 -5.18 22.47 -10.48
N PRO A 29 -3.85 22.41 -10.65
CA PRO A 29 -2.99 23.57 -10.40
C PRO A 29 -2.86 24.45 -11.66
N LEU A 30 -3.23 25.73 -11.53
CA LEU A 30 -2.90 26.82 -12.45
C LEU A 30 -1.42 27.23 -12.26
N GLY A 31 -0.73 27.58 -13.36
CA GLY A 31 0.74 27.79 -13.50
C GLY A 31 1.39 28.83 -12.56
N VAL A 32 2.73 29.00 -12.50
CA VAL A 32 3.81 29.06 -13.53
C VAL A 32 5.21 28.86 -12.82
N PRO A 33 6.40 29.05 -13.44
CA PRO A 33 7.32 28.07 -14.06
C PRO A 33 8.65 27.77 -13.31
N MET A 34 9.31 26.69 -13.76
CA MET A 34 10.76 26.38 -13.79
C MET A 34 11.63 26.68 -12.55
N ALA A 35 11.83 25.63 -11.75
CA ALA A 35 13.12 25.38 -11.11
C ALA A 35 13.70 24.10 -11.75
N SER A 36 14.84 24.25 -12.43
CA SER A 36 15.65 23.13 -12.91
C SER A 36 16.23 22.40 -11.70
N SER A 37 15.85 21.14 -11.49
CA SER A 37 16.66 20.20 -10.73
C SER A 37 16.64 18.86 -11.46
N GLU A 38 17.74 18.60 -12.14
CA GLU A 38 18.14 17.28 -12.62
C GLU A 38 18.15 16.31 -11.44
N ASP A 39 17.11 15.49 -11.34
CA ASP A 39 17.07 14.11 -10.79
C ASP A 39 15.62 13.75 -10.44
N GLU A 40 14.76 13.65 -11.46
CA GLU A 40 13.60 12.78 -11.33
C GLU A 40 14.10 11.33 -11.34
N ALA A 41 14.47 10.82 -10.17
CA ALA A 41 14.46 9.39 -9.90
C ALA A 41 13.01 8.91 -10.05
N THR A 42 12.59 8.66 -11.30
CA THR A 42 11.21 8.33 -11.67
C THR A 42 10.77 7.05 -10.96
N THR A 43 10.18 7.20 -9.78
CA THR A 43 9.70 6.08 -8.98
C THR A 43 8.42 5.58 -9.63
N LYS A 44 8.55 4.66 -10.59
CA LYS A 44 7.41 4.09 -11.31
C LYS A 44 6.71 3.09 -10.39
N THR A 45 5.44 3.36 -10.08
CA THR A 45 4.62 2.41 -9.33
C THR A 45 4.03 1.41 -10.32
N SER A 46 4.37 0.13 -10.16
CA SER A 46 3.78 -0.99 -10.90
C SER A 46 3.09 -1.94 -9.92
N SER A 47 1.96 -2.51 -10.36
CA SER A 47 1.27 -3.56 -9.60
C SER A 47 1.54 -4.91 -10.24
N VAL A 48 1.85 -5.91 -9.42
CA VAL A 48 2.20 -7.26 -9.87
C VAL A 48 1.27 -8.26 -9.22
N TYR A 49 0.68 -9.14 -10.02
CA TYR A 49 -0.17 -10.22 -9.52
C TYR A 49 0.71 -11.38 -9.07
N ILE A 50 0.63 -11.71 -7.78
CA ILE A 50 1.40 -12.77 -7.15
C ILE A 50 0.42 -13.76 -6.53
N ARG A 51 0.76 -15.05 -6.53
CA ARG A 51 -0.03 -16.07 -5.83
C ARG A 51 -0.11 -15.74 -4.33
N PRO A 52 -1.27 -15.86 -3.67
CA PRO A 52 -1.46 -15.46 -2.28
C PRO A 52 -0.46 -16.13 -1.33
N ILE A 53 -0.15 -17.41 -1.55
CA ILE A 53 0.85 -18.18 -0.78
C ILE A 53 2.23 -17.50 -0.77
N ARG A 54 2.62 -16.88 -1.90
CA ARG A 54 3.92 -16.20 -2.01
C ARG A 54 3.90 -14.81 -1.37
N VAL A 55 2.75 -14.14 -1.34
CA VAL A 55 2.58 -12.87 -0.61
C VAL A 55 2.74 -13.11 0.89
N GLU A 56 2.15 -14.18 1.44
CA GLU A 56 2.34 -14.57 2.84
C GLU A 56 3.80 -14.90 3.16
N ALA A 57 4.47 -15.66 2.28
CA ALA A 57 5.88 -15.98 2.44
C ALA A 57 6.77 -14.72 2.43
N LEU A 58 6.46 -13.76 1.55
CA LEU A 58 7.17 -12.49 1.46
C LEU A 58 6.95 -11.62 2.70
N ASN A 59 5.74 -11.61 3.27
CA ASN A 59 5.46 -10.92 4.52
C ASN A 59 6.25 -11.53 5.70
N LYS A 60 6.25 -12.87 5.81
CA LYS A 60 7.05 -13.57 6.83
C LYS A 60 8.55 -13.31 6.67
N ALA A 61 9.03 -13.26 5.42
CA ALA A 61 10.42 -12.93 5.13
C ALA A 61 10.77 -11.50 5.54
N ALA A 62 9.90 -10.52 5.25
CA ALA A 62 10.11 -9.13 5.64
C ALA A 62 10.20 -8.98 7.16
N ILE A 63 9.31 -9.64 7.90
CA ILE A 63 9.35 -9.70 9.36
C ILE A 63 10.68 -10.31 9.84
N ARG A 64 11.07 -11.46 9.29
CA ARG A 64 12.33 -12.12 9.64
C ARG A 64 13.55 -11.23 9.42
N VAL A 65 13.66 -10.61 8.23
CA VAL A 65 14.78 -9.70 7.92
C VAL A 65 14.78 -8.52 8.87
N SER A 66 13.61 -7.97 9.25
CA SER A 66 13.55 -6.88 10.22
C SER A 66 14.08 -7.26 11.59
N TYR A 67 13.81 -8.49 12.06
CA TYR A 67 14.38 -9.01 13.30
C TYR A 67 15.89 -9.24 13.19
N GLU A 68 16.36 -9.87 12.11
CA GLU A 68 17.79 -10.19 11.94
C GLU A 68 18.67 -8.94 11.77
N THR A 69 18.14 -7.90 11.13
CA THR A 69 18.85 -6.63 10.92
C THR A 69 18.78 -5.71 12.15
N ASN A 70 18.07 -6.11 13.22
CA ASN A 70 17.77 -5.27 14.38
C ASN A 70 17.25 -3.87 13.99
N SER A 71 16.54 -3.78 12.86
CA SER A 71 16.04 -2.52 12.37
C SER A 71 14.93 -2.04 13.31
N SER A 72 15.03 -0.80 13.78
CA SER A 72 13.97 -0.15 14.56
C SER A 72 12.67 0.00 13.76
N ARG A 73 12.77 -0.04 12.43
CA ARG A 73 11.65 0.03 11.50
C ARG A 73 11.40 -1.33 10.88
N GLN A 74 10.17 -1.83 11.02
CA GLN A 74 9.72 -3.02 10.28
C GLN A 74 9.84 -2.75 8.78
N ILE A 75 10.53 -3.66 8.08
CA ILE A 75 10.66 -3.61 6.64
C ILE A 75 9.30 -3.96 6.04
N SER A 76 8.82 -3.11 5.14
CA SER A 76 7.56 -3.39 4.45
C SER A 76 7.76 -4.51 3.41
N PRO A 77 6.73 -5.33 3.14
CA PRO A 77 6.81 -6.34 2.09
C PRO A 77 7.17 -5.72 0.72
N SER A 78 6.64 -4.55 0.39
CA SER A 78 6.96 -3.84 -0.85
C SER A 78 8.42 -3.43 -0.95
N GLU A 79 9.03 -3.02 0.17
CA GLU A 79 10.44 -2.66 0.23
C GLU A 79 11.35 -3.88 0.05
N LEU A 80 11.00 -5.00 0.67
CA LEU A 80 11.70 -6.26 0.44
C LEU A 80 11.55 -6.73 -1.02
N ALA A 81 10.35 -6.61 -1.60
CA ALA A 81 10.13 -6.97 -3.00
C ALA A 81 10.97 -6.11 -3.95
N ARG A 82 11.05 -4.80 -3.72
CA ARG A 82 11.91 -3.90 -4.47
C ARG A 82 13.38 -4.31 -4.36
N TYR A 83 13.87 -4.58 -3.15
CA TYR A 83 15.24 -5.03 -2.94
C TYR A 83 15.55 -6.32 -3.70
N LEU A 84 14.63 -7.28 -3.71
CA LEU A 84 14.80 -8.53 -4.45
C LEU A 84 14.86 -8.30 -5.97
N ILE A 85 14.04 -7.39 -6.50
CA ILE A 85 14.06 -7.03 -7.93
C ILE A 85 15.38 -6.35 -8.27
N ASP A 86 15.75 -5.29 -7.55
CA ASP A 86 16.91 -4.46 -7.89
C ASP A 86 18.23 -5.24 -7.83
N ASN A 87 18.33 -6.25 -6.94
CA ASN A 87 19.58 -6.98 -6.72
C ASN A 87 19.62 -8.37 -7.38
N PHE A 88 18.47 -9.01 -7.61
CA PHE A 88 18.42 -10.41 -8.07
C PHE A 88 17.66 -10.63 -9.39
N LEU A 89 17.20 -9.57 -10.07
CA LEU A 89 16.48 -9.69 -11.34
C LEU A 89 17.30 -10.45 -12.39
N GLU A 90 18.55 -10.08 -12.61
CA GLU A 90 19.42 -10.72 -13.62
C GLU A 90 19.67 -12.21 -13.30
N ALA A 91 19.91 -12.54 -12.03
CA ALA A 91 20.09 -13.93 -11.60
C ALA A 91 18.81 -14.76 -11.83
N ALA A 92 17.65 -14.18 -11.60
CA ALA A 92 16.37 -14.83 -11.85
C ALA A 92 16.12 -15.04 -13.36
N ILE A 93 16.45 -14.05 -14.19
CA ILE A 93 16.36 -14.16 -15.66
C ILE A 93 17.27 -15.27 -16.17
N GLN A 94 18.53 -15.29 -15.73
CA GLN A 94 19.49 -16.31 -16.16
C GLN A 94 19.00 -17.72 -15.81
N LYS A 95 18.48 -17.91 -14.60
CA LYS A 95 17.90 -19.18 -14.18
C LYS A 95 16.71 -19.59 -15.05
N MET A 96 15.83 -18.66 -15.42
CA MET A 96 14.71 -18.94 -16.32
C MET A 96 15.18 -19.36 -17.71
N VAL A 97 16.24 -18.73 -18.24
CA VAL A 97 16.85 -19.11 -19.52
C VAL A 97 17.43 -20.52 -19.45
N ASP A 98 18.10 -20.87 -18.35
CA ASP A 98 18.71 -22.18 -18.17
C ASP A 98 17.66 -23.28 -17.99
N ASP A 99 16.61 -23.03 -17.22
CA ASP A 99 15.47 -23.95 -17.05
C ASP A 99 14.74 -24.20 -18.37
N SER A 100 14.71 -23.22 -19.29
CA SER A 100 14.08 -23.36 -20.61
C SER A 100 14.88 -24.21 -21.60
N LYS A 101 16.18 -24.41 -21.37
CA LYS A 101 17.05 -25.23 -22.24
C LYS A 101 17.05 -26.71 -21.85
N ARG A 102 16.38 -27.04 -20.74
CA ARG A 102 16.33 -28.37 -20.16
C ARG A 102 15.10 -29.13 -20.65
#